data_AF-A0A4R9LL37-F1
#
_entry.id   AF-A0A4R9LL37-F1
#
_cell.length_a   1.000
_cell.length_b   1.000
_cell.length_c   1.000
_cell.angle_alpha   90.00
_cell.angle_beta   90.00
_cell.angle_gamma   90.00
#
_symmetry.space_group_name_H-M   'P 1'
#
loop_
_entity.id
_entity.type
_entity.pdbx_description
1 polymer ?
#
loop_
_entity_poly.entity_id
_entity_poly.type
_entity_poly.pdbx_seq_one_letter_code
_entity_poly.pdbx_strand_id
1 'polypeptide(L)'
;MPFSKTLFLILPFAFLHCISNQDDIFYSGAEANYKIFEAFAAKDSACGYNHRITSVVFGKVKQTDVDACTKAINLMDCGLWAASDPAPYRCKSINYKL
;
A
#
# COMPACT_ATOMS: atom_id res chain seq x y z
N MET A 1 6.91 -7.79 -62.19
CA MET A 1 7.46 -6.47 -61.79
C MET A 1 6.48 -5.41 -62.25
N PRO A 2 5.90 -4.63 -61.32
CA PRO A 2 6.34 -3.25 -61.23
C PRO A 2 6.47 -2.70 -59.78
N PHE A 3 7.54 -1.91 -59.63
CA PHE A 3 7.60 -0.62 -58.92
C PHE A 3 7.02 -0.49 -57.51
N SER A 4 7.92 -0.68 -56.54
CA SER A 4 8.30 0.32 -55.53
C SER A 4 7.31 1.46 -55.26
N LYS A 5 6.61 1.36 -54.12
CA LYS A 5 6.17 2.53 -53.36
C LYS A 5 6.80 2.45 -51.98
N THR A 6 7.87 3.21 -51.84
CA THR A 6 8.55 3.59 -50.61
C THR A 6 7.53 3.87 -49.50
N LEU A 7 7.37 2.94 -48.55
CA LEU A 7 6.66 3.23 -47.31
C LEU A 7 7.68 3.71 -46.29
N PHE A 8 7.92 5.02 -46.32
CA PHE A 8 8.54 5.77 -45.25
C PHE A 8 7.66 5.58 -43.99
N LEU A 9 8.01 4.62 -43.14
CA LEU A 9 7.44 4.51 -41.80
C LEU A 9 8.50 5.00 -40.81
N ILE A 10 8.70 6.33 -40.85
CA ILE A 10 9.24 7.05 -39.69
C ILE A 10 8.19 6.86 -38.61
N LEU A 11 8.51 6.08 -37.59
CA LEU A 11 7.77 6.10 -36.32
C LEU A 11 8.60 6.95 -35.36
N PRO A 12 8.48 8.30 -35.36
CA PRO A 12 9.14 9.09 -34.36
C PRO A 12 8.28 9.05 -33.11
N PHE A 13 8.91 8.82 -31.97
CA PHE A 13 8.49 9.43 -30.70
C PHE A 13 7.10 9.06 -30.19
N ALA A 14 6.88 7.79 -29.87
CA ALA A 14 6.03 7.46 -28.73
C ALA A 14 6.88 7.41 -27.45
N PHE A 15 7.60 8.50 -27.15
CA PHE A 15 8.00 8.82 -25.78
C PHE A 15 6.73 9.22 -25.03
N LEU A 16 5.87 8.24 -24.76
CA LEU A 16 4.77 8.39 -23.83
C LEU A 16 5.38 8.44 -22.44
N HIS A 17 5.73 9.66 -22.05
CA HIS A 17 5.77 10.21 -20.70
C HIS A 17 5.44 9.22 -19.57
N CYS A 18 6.41 8.38 -19.17
CA CYS A 18 6.42 7.78 -17.84
C CYS A 18 6.90 8.83 -16.83
N ILE A 19 6.15 9.93 -16.68
CA ILE A 19 6.31 10.82 -15.53
C ILE A 19 5.29 10.31 -14.50
N SER A 20 5.64 9.25 -13.80
CA SER A 20 4.93 8.87 -12.58
C SER A 20 5.24 9.97 -11.56
N ASN A 21 4.27 10.84 -11.28
CA ASN A 21 4.42 11.77 -10.18
C ASN A 21 4.65 10.94 -8.92
N GLN A 22 5.75 11.16 -8.21
CA GLN A 22 6.02 10.42 -6.99
C GLN A 22 4.85 10.53 -6.00
N ASP A 23 4.09 11.63 -6.01
CA ASP A 23 2.93 11.80 -5.15
C ASP A 23 1.80 10.78 -5.40
N ASP A 24 1.70 10.17 -6.59
CA ASP A 24 0.68 9.16 -6.90
C ASP A 24 1.03 7.76 -6.34
N ILE A 25 2.26 7.56 -5.84
CA ILE A 25 2.71 6.26 -5.30
C ILE A 25 2.89 6.27 -3.78
N PHE A 26 2.69 7.42 -3.11
CA PHE A 26 2.77 7.55 -1.66
C PHE A 26 1.43 8.01 -1.07
N TYR A 27 1.09 7.49 0.10
CA TYR A 27 0.10 8.12 0.98
C TYR A 27 0.79 9.17 1.86
N SER A 28 0.04 10.20 2.25
CA SER A 28 0.44 11.05 3.36
C SER A 28 0.45 10.25 4.67
N GLY A 29 1.19 10.70 5.68
CA GLY A 29 1.21 10.03 6.98
C GLY A 29 -0.17 9.96 7.62
N ALA A 30 -0.97 11.03 7.50
CA ALA A 30 -2.35 11.05 8.01
C ALA A 30 -3.23 9.99 7.32
N GLU A 31 -3.15 9.90 6.00
CA GLU A 31 -3.92 8.93 5.22
C GLU A 31 -3.46 7.48 5.47
N ALA A 32 -2.15 7.25 5.57
CA ALA A 32 -1.59 5.95 5.92
C ALA A 32 -2.08 5.48 7.30
N ASN A 33 -2.01 6.35 8.31
CA ASN A 33 -2.50 6.04 9.65
C ASN A 33 -4.00 5.77 9.66
N TYR A 34 -4.80 6.60 8.97
CA TYR A 34 -6.25 6.37 8.89
C TYR A 34 -6.59 4.97 8.37
N LYS A 35 -6.00 4.56 7.25
CA LYS A 35 -6.23 3.24 6.64
C LYS A 35 -5.80 2.08 7.56
N ILE A 36 -4.65 2.23 8.23
CA ILE A 36 -4.15 1.21 9.16
C ILE A 36 -5.06 1.12 10.38
N PHE A 37 -5.46 2.25 10.96
CA PHE A 37 -6.34 2.29 12.13
C PHE A 37 -7.71 1.70 11.83
N GLU A 38 -8.27 2.01 10.66
CA GLU A 38 -9.53 1.41 10.20
C GLU A 38 -9.42 -0.11 10.10
N ALA A 39 -8.34 -0.63 9.51
CA ALA A 39 -8.11 -2.08 9.41
C ALA A 39 -7.97 -2.73 10.79
N PHE A 40 -7.22 -2.12 11.71
CA PHE A 40 -7.11 -2.61 13.09
C PHE A 40 -8.46 -2.62 13.81
N ALA A 41 -9.21 -1.52 13.75
CA ALA A 41 -10.50 -1.40 14.40
C ALA A 41 -11.52 -2.42 13.85
N ALA A 42 -11.54 -2.62 12.53
CA ALA A 42 -12.37 -3.63 11.88
C ALA A 42 -11.97 -5.04 12.34
N LYS A 43 -10.66 -5.32 12.44
CA LYS A 43 -10.17 -6.63 12.86
C LYS A 43 -10.44 -6.91 14.34
N ASP A 44 -10.27 -5.91 15.19
CA ASP A 44 -10.65 -5.93 16.61
C ASP A 44 -12.13 -6.24 16.79
N SER A 45 -13.00 -5.54 16.04
CA SER A 45 -14.44 -5.81 16.05
C SER A 45 -14.76 -7.23 15.58
N ALA A 46 -14.05 -7.76 14.58
CA ALA A 46 -14.29 -9.09 14.05
C ALA A 46 -13.83 -10.21 14.99
N CYS A 47 -12.73 -9.99 15.71
CA CYS A 47 -12.13 -10.99 16.60
C CYS A 47 -12.53 -10.83 18.09
N GLY A 48 -13.27 -9.77 18.45
CA GLY A 48 -13.69 -9.52 19.83
C GLY A 48 -12.59 -8.96 20.73
N TYR A 49 -11.64 -8.23 20.15
CA TYR A 49 -10.54 -7.58 20.86
C TYR A 49 -10.65 -6.06 20.80
N ASN A 50 -9.79 -5.38 21.57
CA ASN A 50 -9.62 -3.93 21.53
C ASN A 50 -8.18 -3.61 21.84
N HIS A 51 -7.36 -3.55 20.79
CA HIS A 51 -5.95 -3.23 20.91
C HIS A 51 -5.77 -1.71 20.95
N ARG A 52 -4.95 -1.25 21.89
CA ARG A 52 -4.58 0.15 21.97
C ARG A 52 -3.45 0.45 20.99
N ILE A 53 -3.68 1.37 20.08
CA ILE A 53 -2.64 1.84 19.16
C ILE A 53 -1.63 2.72 19.89
N THR A 54 -0.35 2.38 19.81
CA THR A 54 0.74 3.14 20.47
C THR A 54 1.75 3.77 19.50
N SER A 55 1.63 3.53 18.20
CA SER A 55 2.50 4.13 17.20
C SER A 55 1.74 4.69 16.01
N VAL A 56 2.42 5.58 15.27
CA VAL A 56 1.92 6.20 14.06
C VAL A 56 3.00 6.20 12.99
N VAL A 57 2.60 6.10 11.73
CA VAL A 57 3.46 6.31 10.58
C VAL A 57 3.73 7.80 10.41
N PHE A 58 5.01 8.19 10.34
CA PHE A 58 5.42 9.57 10.08
C PHE A 58 5.87 9.74 8.62
N GLY A 59 5.53 10.89 8.03
CA GLY A 59 5.94 11.23 6.66
C GLY A 59 5.14 10.49 5.58
N LYS A 60 5.67 10.51 4.35
CA LYS A 60 5.07 9.81 3.20
C LYS A 60 5.47 8.34 3.23
N VAL A 61 4.52 7.43 2.99
CA VAL A 61 4.77 5.97 2.89
C VAL A 61 4.17 5.44 1.60
N LYS A 62 4.83 4.46 0.97
CA LYS A 62 4.38 3.90 -0.31
C LYS A 62 2.99 3.28 -0.14
N GLN A 63 2.10 3.57 -1.07
CA GLN A 63 0.74 3.02 -1.03
C GLN A 63 0.76 1.49 -0.97
N THR A 64 1.62 0.86 -1.77
CA THR A 64 1.80 -0.59 -1.79
C THR A 64 2.17 -1.19 -0.44
N ASP A 65 2.92 -0.46 0.39
CA ASP A 65 3.34 -0.96 1.71
C ASP A 65 2.20 -0.84 2.74
N VAL A 66 1.41 0.24 2.69
CA VAL A 66 0.19 0.39 3.50
C VAL A 66 -0.85 -0.64 3.11
N ASP A 67 -1.07 -0.85 1.81
CA ASP A 67 -2.03 -1.82 1.30
C ASP A 67 -1.61 -3.26 1.66
N ALA A 68 -0.31 -3.56 1.64
CA ALA A 68 0.21 -4.84 2.11
C ALA A 68 0.04 -5.03 3.62
N CYS A 69 0.21 -3.97 4.42
CA CYS A 69 -0.05 -4.00 5.87
C CYS A 69 -1.53 -4.25 6.18
N THR A 70 -2.44 -3.47 5.60
CA THR A 70 -3.89 -3.60 5.82
C THR A 70 -4.42 -4.95 5.36
N LYS A 71 -3.94 -5.46 4.21
CA LYS A 71 -4.26 -6.82 3.77
C LYS A 71 -3.77 -7.88 4.76
N ALA A 72 -2.58 -7.73 5.32
CA ALA A 72 -2.05 -8.68 6.30
C ALA A 72 -2.85 -8.67 7.62
N ILE A 73 -3.34 -7.51 8.06
CA ILE A 73 -4.25 -7.39 9.21
C ILE A 73 -5.53 -8.19 8.96
N ASN A 74 -6.17 -7.97 7.80
CA ASN A 74 -7.44 -8.60 7.46
C ASN A 74 -7.32 -10.13 7.37
N LEU A 75 -6.20 -10.63 6.84
CA LEU A 75 -5.94 -12.07 6.68
C LEU A 75 -5.47 -12.79 7.95
N MET A 76 -5.12 -12.08 9.02
CA MET A 76 -4.63 -12.71 10.25
C MET A 76 -5.74 -13.52 10.95
N ASP A 77 -5.47 -14.72 11.44
CA ASP A 77 -6.45 -15.47 12.24
C ASP A 77 -6.68 -14.84 13.63
N CYS A 78 -7.87 -14.97 14.19
CA CYS A 78 -8.19 -14.38 15.50
C CYS A 78 -7.37 -14.98 16.66
N GLY A 79 -6.91 -16.22 16.55
CA GLY A 79 -5.99 -16.82 17.53
C GLY A 79 -4.62 -16.16 17.53
N LEU A 80 -4.12 -15.74 16.36
CA LEU A 80 -2.89 -14.95 16.26
C LEU A 80 -3.13 -13.47 16.63
N TRP A 81 -4.32 -12.96 16.36
CA TRP A 81 -4.74 -11.59 16.69
C TRP A 81 -4.82 -11.33 18.19
N ALA A 82 -5.00 -12.37 19.01
CA ALA A 82 -5.06 -12.28 20.47
C ALA A 82 -3.76 -11.86 21.16
N ALA A 83 -2.66 -11.71 20.41
CA ALA A 83 -1.36 -11.33 20.95
C ALA A 83 -1.38 -9.90 21.54
N SER A 84 -0.41 -9.58 22.40
CA SER A 84 -0.27 -8.20 22.92
C SER A 84 0.10 -7.19 21.82
N ASP A 85 0.90 -7.63 20.84
CA ASP A 85 1.24 -6.88 19.63
C ASP A 85 0.95 -7.77 18.41
N PRO A 86 -0.30 -7.77 17.90
CA PRO A 86 -0.68 -8.53 16.71
C PRO A 86 -0.24 -7.85 15.41
N ALA A 87 0.53 -6.75 15.45
CA ALA A 87 0.91 -6.04 14.23
C ALA A 87 1.70 -6.94 13.27
N PRO A 88 1.19 -7.20 12.05
CA PRO A 88 1.88 -8.03 11.08
C PRO A 88 3.25 -7.46 10.71
N TYR A 89 4.16 -8.33 10.27
CA TYR A 89 5.50 -7.91 9.79
C TYR A 89 5.42 -6.81 8.71
N ARG A 90 4.41 -6.87 7.83
CA ARG A 90 4.17 -5.84 6.80
C ARG A 90 3.86 -4.46 7.37
N CYS A 91 3.24 -4.38 8.54
CA CYS A 91 3.03 -3.11 9.23
C CYS A 91 4.33 -2.65 9.93
N LYS A 92 5.09 -3.60 10.50
CA LYS A 92 6.38 -3.31 11.12
C LYS A 92 7.42 -2.76 10.13
N SER A 93 7.38 -3.18 8.86
CA SER A 93 8.27 -2.65 7.81
C SER A 93 8.04 -1.17 7.48
N ILE A 94 6.88 -0.62 7.83
CA ILE A 94 6.60 0.83 7.74
C ILE A 94 6.65 1.51 9.12
N ASN A 95 7.39 0.90 10.06
CA ASN A 95 7.60 1.35 11.43
C ASN A 95 6.31 1.42 12.29
N TYR A 96 5.28 0.67 11.92
CA TYR A 96 4.04 0.56 12.69
C TYR A 96 4.09 -0.58 13.71
N LYS A 97 3.66 -0.30 14.94
CA LYS A 97 3.62 -1.18 16.12
C LYS A 97 2.39 -0.88 17.00
N LEU A 98 1.87 -1.89 17.68
CA LEU A 98 0.90 -1.70 18.76
C LEU A 98 1.58 -1.59 20.13
#